data_AF-A0A821M6I6-F1
#
_entry.id   AF-A0A821M6I6-F1
#
_cell.length_a   1.000
_cell.length_b   1.000
_cell.length_c   1.000
_cell.angle_alpha   90.00
_cell.angle_beta   90.00
_cell.angle_gamma   90.00
#
_symmetry.space_group_name_H-M   'P 1'
#
loop_
_entity.id
_entity.type
_entity.pdbx_description
1 polymer ?
#
loop_
_entity_poly.entity_id
_entity_poly.type
_entity_poly.pdbx_seq_one_letter_code
_entity_poly.pdbx_strand_id
1 'polypeptide(L)'
;LNAIQMHDELTAAYGQGVVSYSTATHLIDRFSSGRESLEDNPRNSRPITVITKQNIDAIQDLVNDDPHISIDYVTTISDTVII
;
A
#
# COMPACT_ATOMS: atom_id res chain seq x y z
N LEU A 1 3.34 16.63 25.18
CA LEU A 1 2.81 15.27 25.38
C LEU A 1 3.93 14.29 25.07
N ASN A 2 4.25 13.37 25.98
CA ASN A 2 5.23 12.29 25.72
C ASN A 2 4.51 10.94 25.55
N ALA A 3 5.21 9.93 25.04
CA ALA A 3 4.61 8.63 24.73
C ALA A 3 4.04 7.90 25.96
N ILE A 4 4.66 8.07 27.13
CA ILE A 4 4.20 7.48 28.39
C ILE A 4 2.85 8.08 28.80
N GLN A 5 2.76 9.41 28.83
CA GLN A 5 1.53 10.13 29.16
C GLN A 5 0.39 9.75 28.22
N MET A 6 0.65 9.74 26.91
CA MET A 6 -0.36 9.35 25.92
C MET A 6 -0.81 7.90 26.11
N HIS A 7 0.12 6.97 26.33
CA HIS A 7 -0.21 5.56 26.57
C HIS A 7 -1.07 5.39 27.83
N ASP A 8 -0.71 6.06 28.92
CA ASP A 8 -1.41 5.95 30.20
C ASP A 8 -2.80 6.59 30.13
N GLU A 9 -2.93 7.76 29.49
CA GLU A 9 -4.22 8.41 29.25
C GLU A 9 -5.15 7.55 28.38
N LEU A 10 -4.64 6.97 27.28
CA LEU A 10 -5.42 6.09 26.42
C LEU A 10 -5.82 4.79 27.13
N THR A 11 -4.91 4.23 27.92
CA THR A 11 -5.17 3.03 28.72
C THR A 11 -6.19 3.30 29.82
N ALA A 12 -6.13 4.46 30.47
CA ALA A 12 -7.10 4.86 31.50
C ALA A 12 -8.49 5.11 30.91
N ALA A 13 -8.57 5.71 29.72
CA ALA A 13 -9.84 6.04 29.08
C ALA A 13 -10.53 4.83 28.42
N TYR A 14 -9.76 3.94 27.80
CA TYR A 14 -10.31 2.88 26.94
C TYR A 14 -9.93 1.45 27.37
N GLY A 15 -9.10 1.29 28.40
CA GLY A 15 -8.68 0.00 28.94
C GLY A 15 -7.33 -0.50 28.43
N GLN A 16 -6.86 -1.57 29.06
CA GLN A 16 -5.57 -2.20 28.74
C GLN A 16 -5.53 -2.77 27.32
N GLY A 17 -4.41 -2.56 26.62
CA GLY A 17 -4.17 -3.12 25.29
C GLY A 17 -4.77 -2.33 24.13
N VAL A 18 -5.37 -1.15 24.37
CA VAL A 18 -5.90 -0.30 23.30
C VAL A 18 -4.82 0.19 22.34
N VAL A 19 -3.68 0.60 22.88
CA VAL A 19 -2.50 0.93 22.09
C VAL A 19 -1.27 0.37 22.78
N SER A 20 -0.32 -0.11 21.99
CA SER A 20 1.00 -0.41 22.53
C SER A 20 1.80 0.88 22.75
N TYR A 21 2.78 0.82 23.64
CA TYR A 21 3.73 1.92 23.84
C TYR A 21 4.45 2.33 22.55
N SER A 22 4.78 1.38 21.68
CA SER A 22 5.41 1.66 20.38
C SER A 22 4.49 2.45 19.46
N THR A 23 3.19 2.14 19.46
CA THR A 23 2.18 2.88 18.69
C THR A 23 2.02 4.29 19.23
N ALA A 24 1.97 4.47 20.55
CA ALA A 24 1.93 5.80 21.17
C ALA A 24 3.17 6.65 20.79
N THR A 25 4.36 6.04 20.80
CA THR A 25 5.60 6.70 20.37
C THR A 25 5.55 7.11 18.89
N HIS A 26 5.07 6.21 18.01
CA HIS A 26 4.93 6.50 16.60
C HIS A 26 3.95 7.65 16.32
N LEU A 27 2.82 7.69 17.04
CA LEU A 27 1.84 8.77 16.92
C LEU A 27 2.40 10.11 17.40
N ILE A 28 3.12 10.14 18.54
CA ILE A 28 3.79 11.36 19.05
C ILE A 28 4.74 11.93 17.99
N ASP A 29 5.60 11.09 17.42
CA ASP A 29 6.56 11.50 16.38
C ASP A 29 5.84 12.05 15.14
N ARG A 30 4.84 11.31 14.67
CA ARG A 30 4.03 11.66 13.51
C ARG A 30 3.29 13.00 13.68
N PHE A 31 2.66 13.23 14.82
CA PHE A 31 1.95 14.50 15.07
C PHE A 31 2.93 15.65 15.34
N SER A 32 4.07 15.38 15.99
CA SER A 32 5.12 16.39 16.22
C SER A 32 5.79 16.83 14.93
N SER A 33 5.82 15.98 13.90
CA SER A 33 6.32 16.34 12.56
C SER A 33 5.34 17.20 11.74
N GLY A 34 4.23 17.67 12.34
CA GLY A 34 3.24 18.53 11.68
C GLY A 34 2.21 17.79 10.82
N ARG A 35 2.13 16.45 10.92
CA ARG A 35 1.10 15.68 10.23
C ARG A 35 -0.18 15.67 11.04
N GLU A 36 -1.27 16.20 10.49
CA GLU A 36 -2.58 16.22 11.15
C GLU A 36 -3.51 15.08 10.72
N SER A 37 -3.16 14.38 9.63
CA SER A 37 -3.97 13.30 9.09
C SER A 37 -4.00 12.08 10.03
N LEU A 38 -5.22 11.68 10.40
CA LEU A 38 -5.52 10.46 11.16
C LEU A 38 -5.51 9.19 10.31
N GLU A 39 -5.59 9.34 8.99
CA GLU A 39 -5.63 8.23 8.05
C GLU A 39 -4.26 7.55 7.92
N ASP A 40 -4.31 6.26 7.60
CA ASP A 40 -3.13 5.53 7.16
C ASP A 40 -2.57 6.17 5.89
N ASN A 41 -1.24 6.11 5.72
CA ASN A 41 -0.68 6.41 4.42
C ASN A 41 -1.25 5.44 3.39
N PRO A 42 -1.35 5.84 2.11
CA PRO A 42 -1.60 4.89 1.03
C PRO A 42 -0.68 3.70 1.23
N ARG A 43 -1.26 2.52 1.42
CA ARG A 43 -0.45 1.30 1.52
C ARG A 43 0.15 1.09 0.15
N ASN A 44 1.47 0.95 0.11
CA ASN A 44 2.15 0.50 -1.09
C ASN A 44 1.67 -0.93 -1.37
N SER A 45 0.63 -1.05 -2.17
CA SER A 45 0.28 -2.30 -2.83
C SER A 45 1.46 -2.73 -3.70
N ARG A 46 1.47 -4.01 -4.10
CA ARG A 46 2.39 -4.49 -5.13
C ARG A 46 2.37 -3.48 -6.29
N PRO A 47 3.53 -2.96 -6.74
CA PRO A 47 3.57 -1.98 -7.81
C PRO A 47 2.71 -2.48 -8.96
N ILE A 48 1.70 -1.70 -9.32
CA ILE A 48 0.88 -1.96 -10.50
C ILE A 48 1.65 -1.43 -11.71
N THR A 49 2.93 -1.82 -11.84
CA THR A 49 3.72 -1.59 -13.06
C THR A 49 3.18 -2.42 -14.22
N VAL A 50 2.37 -3.43 -13.92
CA VAL A 50 1.70 -4.29 -14.89
C VAL A 50 0.54 -3.59 -15.60
N ILE A 51 -0.28 -2.82 -14.89
CA ILE A 51 -1.50 -2.20 -15.45
C ILE A 51 -1.21 -0.75 -15.85
N THR A 52 -0.27 -0.58 -16.78
CA THR A 52 -0.10 0.71 -17.49
C THR A 52 -0.95 0.70 -18.75
N LYS A 53 -1.37 1.89 -19.20
CA LYS A 53 -2.11 2.00 -20.48
C LYS A 53 -1.31 1.39 -21.64
N GLN A 54 0.00 1.59 -21.66
CA GLN A 54 0.89 1.01 -22.65
C GLN A 54 0.86 -0.52 -22.66
N ASN A 55 0.89 -1.17 -21.50
CA ASN A 55 0.84 -2.64 -21.42
C ASN A 55 -0.54 -3.16 -21.81
N ILE A 56 -1.61 -2.44 -21.46
CA ILE A 56 -2.98 -2.78 -21.88
C ILE A 56 -3.09 -2.72 -23.40
N ASP A 57 -2.65 -1.62 -24.00
CA ASP A 57 -2.70 -1.42 -25.45
C ASP A 57 -1.87 -2.50 -26.18
N ALA A 58 -0.67 -2.82 -25.69
CA ALA A 58 0.18 -3.86 -26.29
C ALA A 58 -0.42 -5.27 -26.21
N ILE A 59 -1.06 -5.63 -25.09
CA ILE A 59 -1.76 -6.92 -24.95
C ILE A 59 -3.00 -6.94 -25.85
N GLN A 60 -3.73 -5.82 -25.94
CA GLN A 60 -4.91 -5.70 -26.79
C GLN A 60 -4.55 -5.89 -28.27
N ASP A 61 -3.47 -5.27 -28.73
CA ASP A 61 -2.96 -5.43 -30.11
C ASP A 61 -2.55 -6.89 -30.37
N LEU A 62 -1.82 -7.51 -29.44
CA LEU A 62 -1.40 -8.91 -29.54
C LEU A 62 -2.60 -9.88 -29.68
N VAL A 63 -3.68 -9.65 -28.92
CA VAL A 63 -4.91 -10.47 -28.98
C VAL A 63 -5.71 -10.18 -30.25
N ASN A 64 -5.70 -8.93 -30.75
CA ASN A 64 -6.36 -8.58 -32.00
C ASN A 64 -5.66 -9.20 -33.22
N ASP A 65 -4.33 -9.28 -33.19
CA ASP A 65 -3.52 -9.89 -34.25
C ASP A 65 -3.66 -11.43 -34.28
N ASP A 66 -3.71 -12.08 -33.11
CA ASP A 66 -4.01 -13.52 -32.99
C ASP A 66 -5.02 -13.79 -31.85
N PRO A 67 -6.31 -13.94 -32.18
CA PRO A 67 -7.35 -14.26 -31.20
C PRO A 67 -7.23 -15.63 -30.54
N HIS A 68 -6.41 -16.54 -31.08
CA HIS A 68 -6.21 -17.89 -30.56
C HIS A 68 -4.99 -18.01 -29.64
N ILE A 69 -4.35 -16.89 -29.32
CA ILE A 69 -3.18 -16.84 -28.46
C ILE A 69 -3.47 -17.41 -27.06
N SER A 70 -2.54 -18.23 -26.55
CA SER A 70 -2.68 -18.81 -25.21
C SER A 70 -2.41 -17.77 -24.14
N ILE A 71 -3.17 -17.85 -23.04
CA ILE A 71 -2.96 -17.02 -21.84
C ILE A 71 -1.53 -17.18 -21.32
N ASP A 72 -0.97 -18.40 -21.32
CA ASP A 72 0.39 -18.68 -20.84
C ASP A 72 1.46 -17.92 -21.66
N TYR A 73 1.19 -17.74 -22.96
CA TYR A 73 2.08 -17.01 -23.85
C TYR A 73 1.97 -15.49 -23.62
N VAL A 74 0.75 -14.98 -23.45
CA VAL A 74 0.50 -13.57 -23.10
C VAL A 74 1.15 -13.21 -21.76
N THR A 75 1.05 -14.09 -20.76
CA THR A 75 1.69 -13.87 -19.45
C THR A 75 3.21 -13.89 -19.55
N THR A 76 3.78 -14.81 -20.34
CA THR A 76 5.23 -14.88 -20.55
C THR A 76 5.78 -13.60 -21.18
N ILE A 77 5.06 -13.04 -22.17
CA ILE A 77 5.44 -11.76 -22.80
C ILE A 77 5.29 -10.60 -21.80
N SER A 78 4.16 -10.55 -21.08
CA SER A 78 3.90 -9.53 -20.07
C SER A 78 5.03 -9.50 -19.02
N ASP A 79 5.42 -10.66 -18.49
CA ASP A 79 6.46 -10.78 -17.46
C ASP A 79 7.86 -10.46 -17.99
N THR A 80 8.11 -10.61 -19.29
CA THR A 80 9.40 -10.28 -19.94
C THR A 80 9.52 -8.78 -20.25
N VAL A 81 8.39 -8.10 -20.51
CA VAL A 81 8.34 -6.66 -20.87
C VAL A 81 8.26 -5.76 -19.62
N ILE A 82 7.82 -6.31 -18.47
CA ILE A 82 7.68 -5.58 -17.21
C ILE A 82 8.86 -5.92 -16.28
N ILE A 83 10.06 -5.44 -16.63
CA ILE A 83 11.21 -5.26 -15.71
C ILE A 83 11.78 -3.87 -15.90
#